data_AF-A0A506Y862-F1
#
_entry.id   AF-A0A506Y862-F1
#
_cell.length_a   1.000
_cell.length_b   1.000
_cell.length_c   1.000
_cell.angle_alpha   90.00
_cell.angle_beta   90.00
_cell.angle_gamma   90.00
#
_symmetry.space_group_name_H-M   'P 1'
#
loop_
_entity.id
_entity.type
_entity.pdbx_description
1 polymer ?
#
loop_
_entity_poly.entity_id
_entity_poly.type
_entity_poly.pdbx_seq_one_letter_code
_entity_poly.pdbx_strand_id
1 'polypeptide(L)'
;MAEYDSLATTIGKMKRAAIDCWMSDQDFDITWGNDSSYNKWGWAPYQYHRPDANGEGGGTSVGYGDGVNCEASFNNIRARIDGIIEKWLGLPSGELCETPQADVHTAAAVLGSSATGTSIQGSGSIARSSSTVNDVVLGNMKGAFRAPFLWKYYTKFCTVQDGLGQAGVILQANYAAERAMWPAVKEDVAKICDQALSAWNTQVGLAASENAKFQLAVAGAVVTAVAAIVTAPAGGVGGAAIALAVTSAGISTAVAKVSEDAAVHVSGNSYESIMTSFENALKKLNESITAQETALNKALTEAVTTMNGDLASYNLDRVALGDFHVGDGSIKMDETDSTIVTNNMQLVEDGLSQALSAIKTGPSSAPTPREYGVGISSQGTHPAASALHELTRRCLELTHAEYQRGHGLFDATVADYFHTNAHARQTLRGLISNEALTVEL
;
A
#
# COMPACT_ATOMS: atom_id res chain seq x y z
N MET A 1 -20.95 -14.78 -14.54
CA MET A 1 -19.79 -14.78 -13.61
C MET A 1 -20.36 -14.42 -12.25
N ALA A 2 -20.01 -15.17 -11.19
CA ALA A 2 -20.49 -14.86 -9.85
C ALA A 2 -19.86 -13.55 -9.34
N GLU A 3 -20.67 -12.68 -8.74
CA GLU A 3 -20.21 -11.44 -8.10
C GLU A 3 -20.06 -11.67 -6.60
N TYR A 4 -19.11 -10.98 -5.95
CA TYR A 4 -18.87 -11.13 -4.51
C TYR A 4 -20.10 -10.79 -3.66
N ASP A 5 -20.94 -9.84 -4.09
CA ASP A 5 -22.19 -9.49 -3.40
C ASP A 5 -23.22 -10.63 -3.43
N SER A 6 -23.08 -11.55 -4.38
CA SER A 6 -23.91 -12.77 -4.48
C SER A 6 -23.28 -13.99 -3.78
N LEU A 7 -22.13 -13.83 -3.11
CA LEU A 7 -21.35 -14.93 -2.54
C LEU A 7 -22.17 -15.78 -1.57
N ALA A 8 -23.00 -15.18 -0.70
CA ALA A 8 -23.87 -15.93 0.19
C ALA A 8 -24.81 -16.90 -0.55
N THR A 9 -25.35 -16.46 -1.70
CA THR A 9 -26.20 -17.32 -2.54
C THR A 9 -25.38 -18.42 -3.20
N THR A 10 -24.17 -18.10 -3.66
CA THR A 10 -23.24 -19.08 -4.25
C THR A 10 -22.82 -20.14 -3.23
N ILE A 11 -22.52 -19.76 -1.98
CA ILE A 11 -22.20 -20.68 -0.88
C ILE A 11 -23.35 -21.65 -0.64
N GLY A 12 -24.60 -21.17 -0.59
CA GLY A 12 -25.75 -22.05 -0.41
C GLY A 12 -25.88 -23.09 -1.54
N LYS A 13 -25.70 -22.65 -2.79
CA LYS A 13 -25.67 -23.56 -3.95
C LYS A 13 -24.51 -24.55 -3.89
N MET A 14 -23.33 -24.10 -3.46
CA MET A 14 -22.15 -24.94 -3.27
C MET A 14 -22.41 -26.05 -2.25
N LYS A 15 -23.04 -25.73 -1.11
CA LYS A 15 -23.42 -26.72 -0.08
C LYS A 15 -24.27 -27.84 -0.70
N ARG A 16 -25.33 -27.48 -1.44
CA ARG A 16 -26.17 -28.48 -2.13
C ARG A 16 -25.37 -29.31 -3.13
N ALA A 17 -24.60 -28.66 -4.01
CA ALA A 17 -23.85 -29.34 -5.06
C ALA A 17 -22.76 -30.28 -4.49
N ALA A 18 -22.09 -29.88 -3.42
CA ALA A 18 -21.11 -30.71 -2.74
C ALA A 18 -21.76 -31.95 -2.11
N ILE A 19 -22.93 -31.80 -1.49
CA ILE A 19 -23.72 -32.93 -0.96
C ILE A 19 -24.22 -33.84 -2.09
N ASP A 20 -24.68 -33.27 -3.21
CA ASP A 20 -25.05 -34.05 -4.40
C ASP A 20 -23.88 -34.91 -4.88
N CYS A 21 -22.69 -34.30 -5.01
CA CYS A 21 -21.46 -35.00 -5.39
C CYS A 21 -21.09 -36.11 -4.40
N TRP A 22 -21.18 -35.84 -3.10
CA TRP A 22 -20.92 -36.84 -2.07
C TRP A 22 -21.91 -38.00 -2.14
N MET A 23 -23.20 -37.74 -2.38
CA MET A 23 -24.21 -38.79 -2.54
C MET A 23 -23.97 -39.62 -3.80
N SER A 24 -23.56 -39.00 -4.90
CA SER A 24 -23.16 -39.70 -6.13
C SER A 24 -21.95 -40.61 -5.89
N ASP A 25 -20.97 -40.18 -5.11
CA ASP A 25 -19.80 -41.00 -4.74
C ASP A 25 -20.21 -42.24 -3.90
N GLN A 26 -21.39 -42.22 -3.28
CA GLN A 26 -21.99 -43.36 -2.56
C GLN A 26 -22.96 -44.18 -3.43
N ASP A 27 -22.94 -43.99 -4.76
CA ASP A 27 -23.83 -44.57 -5.77
C ASP A 27 -25.32 -44.23 -5.61
N PHE A 28 -25.66 -43.06 -5.07
CA PHE A 28 -27.04 -42.56 -5.10
C PHE A 28 -27.31 -41.76 -6.38
N ASP A 29 -28.44 -42.05 -7.02
CA ASP A 29 -28.97 -41.26 -8.13
C ASP A 29 -29.59 -39.96 -7.60
N ILE A 30 -29.13 -38.83 -8.12
CA ILE A 30 -29.57 -37.49 -7.71
C ILE A 30 -30.90 -37.09 -8.37
N THR A 31 -31.23 -37.67 -9.53
CA THR A 31 -32.38 -37.25 -10.36
C THR A 31 -33.36 -38.38 -10.70
N TRP A 32 -33.26 -39.54 -10.04
CA TRP A 32 -34.17 -40.65 -10.34
C TRP A 32 -35.59 -40.39 -9.82
N GLY A 33 -36.50 -40.04 -10.73
CA GLY A 33 -37.94 -39.94 -10.50
C GLY A 33 -38.45 -38.63 -9.88
N ASN A 34 -37.68 -37.93 -9.04
CA ASN A 34 -38.00 -36.60 -8.51
C ASN A 34 -36.73 -35.81 -8.08
N ASP A 35 -36.81 -34.47 -8.01
CA ASP A 35 -35.68 -33.58 -7.62
C ASP A 35 -35.50 -33.43 -6.09
N SER A 36 -36.40 -34.02 -5.31
CA SER A 36 -36.53 -33.83 -3.85
C SER A 36 -35.88 -34.91 -3.00
N SER A 37 -35.37 -36.00 -3.61
CA SER A 37 -34.75 -37.10 -2.89
C SER A 37 -33.60 -37.74 -3.66
N TYR A 38 -32.57 -38.18 -2.94
CA TYR A 38 -31.56 -39.10 -3.45
C TYR A 38 -32.09 -40.52 -3.39
N ASN A 39 -31.80 -41.33 -4.40
CA ASN A 39 -32.30 -42.70 -4.47
C ASN A 39 -31.19 -43.70 -4.78
N LYS A 40 -31.20 -44.87 -4.14
CA LYS A 40 -30.33 -45.99 -4.49
C LYS A 40 -31.14 -47.28 -4.50
N TRP A 41 -31.06 -48.03 -5.59
CA TRP A 41 -31.74 -49.32 -5.70
C TRP A 41 -30.87 -50.45 -5.14
N GLY A 42 -31.37 -51.13 -4.10
CA GLY A 42 -30.77 -52.34 -3.54
C GLY A 42 -31.79 -53.49 -3.49
N TRP A 43 -31.82 -54.23 -2.38
CA TRP A 43 -32.90 -55.19 -2.11
C TRP A 43 -34.24 -54.50 -1.74
N ALA A 44 -34.17 -53.20 -1.38
CA ALA A 44 -35.26 -52.25 -1.17
C ALA A 44 -34.82 -50.87 -1.66
N PRO A 45 -35.74 -49.92 -1.96
CA PRO A 45 -35.38 -48.56 -2.32
C PRO A 45 -34.87 -47.78 -1.09
N TYR A 46 -33.62 -47.33 -1.13
CA TYR A 46 -33.09 -46.38 -0.14
C TYR A 46 -33.31 -44.96 -0.65
N GLN A 47 -33.93 -44.12 0.16
CA GLN A 47 -34.29 -42.76 -0.21
C GLN A 47 -33.98 -41.77 0.92
N TYR A 48 -33.39 -40.62 0.56
CA TYR A 48 -33.09 -39.54 1.49
C TYR A 48 -33.58 -38.22 0.94
N HIS A 49 -34.15 -37.36 1.79
CA HIS A 49 -34.50 -36.01 1.39
C HIS A 49 -33.26 -35.23 0.93
N ARG A 50 -33.34 -34.62 -0.25
CA ARG A 50 -32.29 -33.77 -0.80
C ARG A 50 -32.32 -32.40 -0.10
N PRO A 51 -31.17 -31.74 0.14
CA PRO A 51 -31.15 -30.37 0.62
C PRO A 51 -31.90 -29.42 -0.32
N ASP A 52 -32.40 -28.32 0.23
CA ASP A 52 -33.08 -27.30 -0.55
C ASP A 52 -32.10 -26.53 -1.47
N ALA A 53 -32.60 -25.53 -2.19
CA ALA A 53 -31.79 -24.72 -3.11
C ALA A 53 -30.72 -23.85 -2.43
N ASN A 54 -30.85 -23.53 -1.14
CA ASN A 54 -29.85 -22.81 -0.36
C ASN A 54 -28.87 -23.78 0.33
N GLY A 55 -29.05 -25.09 0.12
CA GLY A 55 -28.17 -26.13 0.61
C GLY A 55 -28.47 -26.57 2.04
N GLU A 56 -29.53 -26.08 2.69
CA GLU A 56 -29.92 -26.47 4.05
C GLU A 56 -30.90 -27.65 4.07
N GLY A 57 -31.01 -28.32 5.22
CA GLY A 57 -31.91 -29.46 5.44
C GLY A 57 -31.54 -30.75 4.69
N GLY A 58 -32.49 -31.68 4.57
CA GLY A 58 -32.26 -32.99 3.93
C GLY A 58 -31.45 -33.98 4.76
N GLY A 59 -31.32 -35.21 4.27
CA GLY A 59 -30.62 -36.32 4.92
C GLY A 59 -31.50 -37.19 5.82
N THR A 60 -32.77 -36.82 5.99
CA THR A 60 -33.79 -37.66 6.62
C THR A 60 -34.23 -38.77 5.66
N SER A 61 -34.39 -39.97 6.19
CA SER A 61 -34.86 -41.13 5.42
C SER A 61 -36.31 -40.96 4.92
N VAL A 62 -36.60 -41.43 3.71
CA VAL A 62 -37.93 -41.39 3.09
C VAL A 62 -38.46 -42.83 2.91
N GLY A 63 -39.65 -43.12 3.43
CA GLY A 63 -40.35 -44.39 3.17
C GLY A 63 -39.76 -45.63 3.88
N TYR A 64 -39.57 -46.74 3.15
CA TYR A 64 -39.02 -48.02 3.64
C TYR A 64 -37.49 -47.97 3.84
N GLY A 65 -37.00 -46.91 4.47
CA GLY A 65 -35.59 -46.79 4.81
C GLY A 65 -35.17 -47.78 5.89
N ASP A 66 -33.87 -48.03 5.96
CA ASP A 66 -33.20 -48.76 7.06
C ASP A 66 -33.29 -48.06 8.42
N GLY A 67 -33.95 -46.89 8.50
CA GLY A 67 -34.04 -46.04 9.69
C GLY A 67 -32.79 -45.23 9.96
N VAL A 68 -31.80 -45.25 9.05
CA VAL A 68 -30.56 -44.47 9.16
C VAL A 68 -30.79 -43.10 8.52
N ASN A 69 -30.25 -42.04 9.14
CA ASN A 69 -30.25 -40.68 8.57
C ASN A 69 -28.82 -40.28 8.21
N CYS A 70 -28.64 -39.54 7.12
CA CYS A 70 -27.35 -38.97 6.71
C CYS A 70 -27.22 -37.46 7.00
N GLU A 71 -28.15 -36.88 7.77
CA GLU A 71 -28.14 -35.47 8.22
C GLU A 71 -26.78 -35.05 8.80
N ALA A 72 -26.17 -35.90 9.63
CA ALA A 72 -24.87 -35.60 10.23
C ALA A 72 -23.76 -35.43 9.18
N SER A 73 -23.75 -36.27 8.15
CA SER A 73 -22.81 -36.16 7.03
C SER A 73 -23.04 -34.87 6.24
N PHE A 74 -24.30 -34.51 5.98
CA PHE A 74 -24.63 -33.26 5.28
C PHE A 74 -24.20 -32.03 6.07
N ASN A 75 -24.44 -32.03 7.39
CA ASN A 75 -24.00 -30.96 8.27
C ASN A 75 -22.48 -30.84 8.35
N ASN A 76 -21.75 -31.96 8.33
CA ASN A 76 -20.29 -31.95 8.27
C ASN A 76 -19.77 -31.31 6.97
N ILE A 77 -20.40 -31.61 5.83
CA ILE A 77 -20.06 -31.00 4.53
C ILE A 77 -20.30 -29.49 4.56
N ARG A 78 -21.46 -29.05 5.07
CA ARG A 78 -21.78 -27.62 5.24
C ARG A 78 -20.77 -26.92 6.13
N ALA A 79 -20.50 -27.49 7.31
CA ALA A 79 -19.56 -26.93 8.28
C ALA A 79 -18.15 -26.79 7.71
N ARG A 80 -17.71 -27.76 6.88
CA ARG A 80 -16.42 -27.66 6.17
C ARG A 80 -16.40 -26.49 5.20
N ILE A 81 -17.41 -26.35 4.35
CA ILE A 81 -17.53 -25.22 3.40
C ILE A 81 -17.57 -23.88 4.16
N ASP A 82 -18.43 -23.78 5.17
CA ASP A 82 -18.60 -22.56 5.96
C ASP A 82 -17.28 -22.17 6.66
N GLY A 83 -16.59 -23.12 7.30
CA GLY A 83 -15.33 -22.86 7.99
C GLY A 83 -14.18 -22.45 7.04
N ILE A 84 -14.19 -22.90 5.79
CA ILE A 84 -13.21 -22.47 4.78
C ILE A 84 -13.49 -21.04 4.33
N ILE A 85 -14.77 -20.69 4.16
CA ILE A 85 -15.21 -19.43 3.54
C ILE A 85 -15.34 -18.29 4.55
N GLU A 86 -15.57 -18.57 5.84
CA GLU A 86 -15.86 -17.59 6.89
C GLU A 86 -14.92 -16.39 6.88
N LYS A 87 -13.59 -16.62 6.83
CA LYS A 87 -12.58 -15.55 6.81
C LYS A 87 -12.57 -14.69 5.55
N TRP A 88 -13.20 -15.15 4.47
CA TRP A 88 -13.32 -14.45 3.20
C TRP A 88 -14.61 -13.65 3.09
N LEU A 89 -15.44 -13.65 4.14
CA LEU A 89 -16.62 -12.80 4.24
C LEU A 89 -16.22 -11.43 4.79
N GLY A 90 -16.89 -10.38 4.34
CA GLY A 90 -16.67 -9.02 4.85
C GLY A 90 -15.29 -8.43 4.49
N LEU A 91 -14.68 -8.89 3.39
CA LEU A 91 -13.39 -8.35 2.94
C LEU A 91 -13.48 -6.84 2.70
N PRO A 92 -12.40 -6.08 2.98
CA PRO A 92 -12.40 -4.63 2.79
C PRO A 92 -12.61 -4.26 1.32
N SER A 93 -13.07 -3.04 1.03
CA SER A 93 -13.17 -2.53 -0.35
C SER A 93 -11.84 -1.97 -0.87
N GLY A 94 -10.93 -1.59 0.03
CA GLY A 94 -9.71 -0.84 -0.31
C GLY A 94 -9.93 0.66 -0.52
N GLU A 95 -11.17 1.16 -0.49
CA GLU A 95 -11.48 2.57 -0.74
C GLU A 95 -10.90 3.50 0.31
N LEU A 96 -10.78 3.04 1.56
CA LEU A 96 -10.16 3.83 2.64
C LEU A 96 -8.67 4.12 2.41
N CYS A 97 -8.03 3.46 1.42
CA CYS A 97 -6.67 3.79 0.98
C CYS A 97 -6.61 5.02 0.07
N GLU A 98 -7.73 5.47 -0.53
CA GLU A 98 -7.73 6.56 -1.50
C GLU A 98 -7.23 7.89 -0.93
N THR A 99 -7.79 8.30 0.21
CA THR A 99 -7.38 9.56 0.87
C THR A 99 -5.90 9.54 1.27
N PRO A 100 -5.38 8.54 2.03
CA PRO A 100 -3.97 8.53 2.39
C PRO A 100 -3.05 8.40 1.17
N GLN A 101 -3.45 7.67 0.11
CA GLN A 101 -2.72 7.63 -1.16
C GLN A 101 -2.61 9.03 -1.79
N ALA A 102 -3.70 9.79 -1.85
CA ALA A 102 -3.73 11.13 -2.44
C ALA A 102 -2.93 12.15 -1.62
N ASP A 103 -3.01 12.06 -0.29
CA ASP A 103 -2.31 12.92 0.66
C ASP A 103 -0.79 12.77 0.52
N VAL A 104 -0.26 11.54 0.55
CA VAL A 104 1.18 11.29 0.38
C VAL A 104 1.65 11.58 -1.05
N HIS A 105 0.80 11.37 -2.06
CA HIS A 105 1.10 11.74 -3.45
C HIS A 105 1.27 13.24 -3.61
N THR A 106 0.37 14.03 -3.03
CA THR A 106 0.41 15.49 -3.11
C THR A 106 1.65 16.02 -2.39
N ALA A 107 1.97 15.48 -1.21
CA ALA A 107 3.20 15.83 -0.49
C ALA A 107 4.46 15.50 -1.32
N ALA A 108 4.54 14.29 -1.89
CA ALA A 108 5.66 13.88 -2.73
C ALA A 108 5.80 14.75 -4.00
N ALA A 109 4.68 15.11 -4.63
CA ALA A 109 4.67 15.96 -5.82
C ALA A 109 5.15 17.39 -5.54
N VAL A 110 4.77 17.97 -4.39
CA VAL A 110 5.27 19.27 -3.94
C VAL A 110 6.78 19.23 -3.71
N LEU A 111 7.28 18.14 -3.12
CA LEU A 111 8.72 17.88 -2.94
C LEU A 111 9.47 17.52 -4.24
N GLY A 112 8.79 17.50 -5.39
CA GLY A 112 9.40 17.24 -6.70
C GLY A 112 9.50 15.76 -7.09
N SER A 113 8.93 14.86 -6.30
CA SER A 113 8.82 13.42 -6.59
C SER A 113 7.42 13.09 -7.09
N SER A 114 7.11 13.37 -8.36
CA SER A 114 5.84 12.97 -9.00
C SER A 114 6.06 11.85 -10.01
N ALA A 115 5.42 10.70 -9.79
CA ALA A 115 5.40 9.58 -10.73
C ALA A 115 4.51 9.80 -11.97
N THR A 116 3.52 10.69 -11.86
CA THR A 116 2.54 10.95 -12.92
C THR A 116 2.90 12.21 -13.68
N GLY A 117 3.18 12.04 -14.97
CA GLY A 117 3.45 13.13 -15.90
C GLY A 117 2.34 14.18 -15.93
N THR A 118 2.77 15.43 -16.12
CA THR A 118 2.00 16.55 -16.69
C THR A 118 0.65 16.87 -16.04
N SER A 119 0.65 17.70 -15.00
CA SER A 119 -0.02 19.03 -15.00
C SER A 119 0.09 19.73 -13.63
N ILE A 120 0.74 20.90 -13.56
CA ILE A 120 0.18 22.27 -13.51
C ILE A 120 0.13 22.79 -12.05
N GLN A 121 1.06 23.72 -11.78
CA GLN A 121 1.31 24.51 -10.56
C GLN A 121 1.82 23.75 -9.32
N GLY A 122 3.15 23.65 -9.18
CA GLY A 122 3.81 23.35 -7.90
C GLY A 122 4.93 22.32 -7.97
N SER A 123 4.84 21.33 -8.87
CA SER A 123 5.91 20.33 -9.05
C SER A 123 7.16 20.99 -9.64
N GLY A 124 8.22 21.05 -8.83
CA GLY A 124 9.47 21.72 -9.16
C GLY A 124 9.57 23.19 -8.74
N SER A 125 8.59 23.74 -8.01
CA SER A 125 8.68 25.09 -7.43
C SER A 125 9.80 25.19 -6.39
N ILE A 126 9.83 24.26 -5.43
CA ILE A 126 10.88 24.19 -4.41
C ILE A 126 12.26 24.03 -5.06
N ALA A 127 12.41 23.09 -6.00
CA ALA A 127 13.67 22.86 -6.70
C ALA A 127 14.13 24.09 -7.49
N ARG A 128 13.23 24.72 -8.27
CA ARG A 128 13.53 25.93 -9.06
C ARG A 128 13.91 27.11 -8.16
N SER A 129 13.16 27.34 -7.08
CA SER A 129 13.43 28.42 -6.13
C SER A 129 14.75 28.17 -5.40
N SER A 130 15.04 26.93 -4.99
CA SER A 130 16.32 26.55 -4.38
C SER A 130 17.50 26.73 -5.35
N SER A 131 17.35 26.36 -6.63
CA SER A 131 18.36 26.64 -7.66
C SER A 131 18.56 28.14 -7.87
N THR A 132 17.47 28.93 -7.86
CA THR A 132 17.56 30.39 -7.98
C THR A 132 18.33 30.99 -6.80
N VAL A 133 18.06 30.53 -5.57
CA VAL A 133 18.83 30.91 -4.38
C VAL A 133 20.31 30.60 -4.58
N ASN A 134 20.64 29.37 -5.00
CA ASN A 134 22.02 28.97 -5.24
C ASN A 134 22.72 29.84 -6.28
N ASP A 135 22.08 30.07 -7.44
CA ASP A 135 22.67 30.78 -8.56
C ASP A 135 22.94 32.25 -8.22
N VAL A 136 21.99 32.91 -7.55
CA VAL A 136 22.14 34.32 -7.14
C VAL A 136 23.21 34.46 -6.05
N VAL A 137 23.19 33.59 -5.03
CA VAL A 137 24.18 33.64 -3.94
C VAL A 137 25.59 33.29 -4.45
N LEU A 138 25.75 32.31 -5.36
CA LEU A 138 27.05 31.97 -5.94
C LEU A 138 27.58 33.03 -6.90
N GLY A 139 26.71 33.54 -7.78
CA GLY A 139 27.07 34.43 -8.88
C GLY A 139 27.26 35.88 -8.45
N ASN A 140 26.38 36.37 -7.56
CA ASN A 140 26.22 37.80 -7.32
C ASN A 140 26.63 38.22 -5.90
N MET A 141 26.72 37.28 -4.95
CA MET A 141 27.09 37.57 -3.56
C MET A 141 28.49 37.07 -3.20
N LYS A 142 29.17 37.85 -2.34
CA LYS A 142 30.46 37.50 -1.74
C LYS A 142 30.36 37.57 -0.22
N GLY A 143 31.14 36.72 0.45
CA GLY A 143 31.24 36.70 1.91
C GLY A 143 31.59 35.31 2.42
N ALA A 144 32.22 35.22 3.60
CA ALA A 144 32.53 33.95 4.24
C ALA A 144 31.28 33.14 4.62
N PHE A 145 30.12 33.81 4.82
CA PHE A 145 28.83 33.18 5.10
C PHE A 145 28.32 32.27 3.95
N ARG A 146 28.74 32.53 2.71
CA ARG A 146 28.16 31.91 1.52
C ARG A 146 28.31 30.38 1.49
N ALA A 147 29.52 29.90 1.78
CA ALA A 147 29.84 28.49 1.70
C ALA A 147 29.03 27.64 2.70
N PRO A 148 29.01 27.95 4.01
CA PRO A 148 28.18 27.20 4.98
C PRO A 148 26.69 27.33 4.66
N PHE A 149 26.23 28.51 4.23
CA PHE A 149 24.84 28.74 3.84
C PHE A 149 24.38 27.82 2.69
N LEU A 150 25.08 27.85 1.55
CA LEU A 150 24.72 27.06 0.38
C LEU A 150 24.95 25.56 0.57
N TRP A 151 25.90 25.19 1.43
CA TRP A 151 26.09 23.79 1.75
C TRP A 151 24.87 23.23 2.49
N LYS A 152 24.36 23.94 3.52
CA LYS A 152 23.19 23.49 4.28
C LYS A 152 21.88 23.71 3.52
N TYR A 153 21.56 24.97 3.21
CA TYR A 153 20.23 25.37 2.71
C TYR A 153 19.99 25.17 1.22
N TYR A 154 21.01 24.73 0.48
CA TYR A 154 20.85 24.29 -0.90
C TYR A 154 21.29 22.83 -1.08
N THR A 155 22.58 22.53 -0.91
CA THR A 155 23.12 21.20 -1.24
C THR A 155 22.50 20.10 -0.38
N LYS A 156 22.48 20.28 0.93
CA LYS A 156 21.90 19.31 1.86
C LYS A 156 20.38 19.35 1.86
N PHE A 157 19.79 20.54 1.75
CA PHE A 157 18.35 20.69 1.57
C PHE A 157 17.81 19.90 0.37
N CYS A 158 18.42 20.01 -0.83
CA CYS A 158 17.99 19.24 -2.00
C CYS A 158 18.07 17.72 -1.76
N THR A 159 19.11 17.25 -1.06
CA THR A 159 19.23 15.82 -0.70
C THR A 159 18.07 15.38 0.21
N VAL A 160 17.76 16.18 1.23
CA VAL A 160 16.67 15.94 2.18
C VAL A 160 15.31 15.97 1.49
N GLN A 161 15.07 16.98 0.66
CA GLN A 161 13.84 17.14 -0.12
C GLN A 161 13.59 15.91 -1.01
N ASP A 162 14.59 15.48 -1.77
CA ASP A 162 14.47 14.31 -2.64
C ASP A 162 14.23 13.03 -1.83
N GLY A 163 14.94 12.85 -0.70
CA GLY A 163 14.75 11.72 0.20
C GLY A 163 13.34 11.62 0.78
N LEU A 164 12.79 12.74 1.27
CA LEU A 164 11.42 12.82 1.79
C LEU A 164 10.38 12.58 0.70
N GLY A 165 10.61 13.09 -0.51
CA GLY A 165 9.77 12.82 -1.67
C GLY A 165 9.69 11.33 -1.99
N GLN A 166 10.83 10.62 -1.98
CA GLN A 166 10.89 9.18 -2.23
C GLN A 166 10.23 8.35 -1.12
N ALA A 167 10.32 8.75 0.15
CA ALA A 167 9.56 8.11 1.22
C ALA A 167 8.04 8.20 0.97
N GLY A 168 7.57 9.36 0.47
CA GLY A 168 6.19 9.56 0.03
C GLY A 168 5.78 8.65 -1.13
N VAL A 169 6.66 8.41 -2.11
CA VAL A 169 6.42 7.46 -3.23
C VAL A 169 6.24 6.03 -2.73
N ILE A 170 7.03 5.58 -1.75
CA ILE A 170 6.88 4.24 -1.15
C ILE A 170 5.52 4.11 -0.45
N LEU A 171 5.14 5.12 0.35
CA LEU A 171 3.81 5.17 0.98
C LEU A 171 2.69 5.15 -0.07
N GLN A 172 2.82 5.94 -1.13
CA GLN A 172 1.85 6.00 -2.21
C GLN A 172 1.67 4.63 -2.88
N ALA A 173 2.79 3.95 -3.19
CA ALA A 173 2.79 2.63 -3.79
C ALA A 173 2.10 1.60 -2.89
N ASN A 174 2.31 1.65 -1.58
CA ASN A 174 1.62 0.80 -0.62
C ASN A 174 0.11 1.00 -0.65
N TYR A 175 -0.37 2.24 -0.50
CA TYR A 175 -1.80 2.51 -0.49
C TYR A 175 -2.48 2.20 -1.83
N ALA A 176 -1.80 2.43 -2.96
CA ALA A 176 -2.30 2.06 -4.27
C ALA A 176 -2.40 0.55 -4.45
N ALA A 177 -1.39 -0.20 -3.98
CA ALA A 177 -1.39 -1.66 -4.01
C ALA A 177 -2.56 -2.21 -3.18
N GLU A 178 -2.71 -1.77 -1.93
CA GLU A 178 -3.82 -2.17 -1.05
C GLU A 178 -5.19 -1.83 -1.68
N ARG A 179 -5.34 -0.62 -2.24
CA ARG A 179 -6.57 -0.21 -2.92
C ARG A 179 -6.94 -1.12 -4.08
N ALA A 180 -5.95 -1.54 -4.88
CA ALA A 180 -6.16 -2.41 -6.03
C ALA A 180 -6.34 -3.89 -5.64
N MET A 181 -5.71 -4.31 -4.53
CA MET A 181 -5.71 -5.69 -4.06
C MET A 181 -7.12 -6.18 -3.73
N TRP A 182 -7.84 -5.46 -2.89
CA TRP A 182 -9.07 -5.99 -2.28
C TRP A 182 -10.25 -6.21 -3.22
N PRO A 183 -10.54 -5.31 -4.20
CA PRO A 183 -11.51 -5.62 -5.24
C PRO A 183 -11.16 -6.88 -6.03
N ALA A 184 -9.87 -7.08 -6.34
CA ALA A 184 -9.40 -8.25 -7.06
C ALA A 184 -9.47 -9.54 -6.22
N VAL A 185 -9.17 -9.46 -4.92
CA VAL A 185 -9.37 -10.60 -3.99
C VAL A 185 -10.84 -11.01 -3.94
N LYS A 186 -11.77 -10.04 -3.87
CA LYS A 186 -13.21 -10.32 -3.88
C LYS A 186 -13.64 -11.05 -5.16
N GLU A 187 -13.13 -10.61 -6.31
CA GLU A 187 -13.35 -11.29 -7.59
C GLU A 187 -12.80 -12.73 -7.56
N ASP A 188 -11.56 -12.90 -7.10
CA ASP A 188 -10.91 -14.21 -7.03
C ASP A 188 -11.67 -15.19 -6.11
N VAL A 189 -12.11 -14.75 -4.92
CA VAL A 189 -12.92 -15.58 -4.01
C VAL A 189 -14.23 -16.02 -4.69
N ALA A 190 -14.96 -15.08 -5.30
CA ALA A 190 -16.22 -15.38 -5.97
C ALA A 190 -16.02 -16.38 -7.12
N LYS A 191 -14.94 -16.21 -7.89
CA LYS A 191 -14.59 -17.09 -9.00
C LYS A 191 -14.15 -18.49 -8.55
N ILE A 192 -13.37 -18.60 -7.48
CA ILE A 192 -12.98 -19.90 -6.90
C ILE A 192 -14.24 -20.65 -6.43
N CYS A 193 -15.18 -19.96 -5.77
CA CYS A 193 -16.44 -20.53 -5.33
C CYS A 193 -17.32 -21.00 -6.50
N ASP A 194 -17.43 -20.20 -7.57
CA ASP A 194 -18.17 -20.54 -8.79
C ASP A 194 -17.56 -21.75 -9.52
N GLN A 195 -16.23 -21.88 -9.54
CA GLN A 195 -15.56 -23.05 -10.09
C GLN A 195 -15.78 -24.31 -9.26
N ALA A 196 -15.79 -24.20 -7.93
CA ALA A 196 -16.10 -25.33 -7.06
C ALA A 196 -17.55 -25.81 -7.26
N LEU A 197 -18.51 -24.88 -7.29
CA LEU A 197 -19.91 -25.16 -7.63
C LEU A 197 -20.03 -25.88 -8.99
N SER A 198 -19.34 -25.36 -10.01
CA SER A 198 -19.34 -25.95 -11.35
C SER A 198 -18.68 -27.33 -11.36
N ALA A 199 -17.59 -27.52 -10.63
CA ALA A 199 -16.89 -28.81 -10.51
C ALA A 199 -17.82 -29.90 -9.97
N TRP A 200 -18.50 -29.62 -8.85
CA TRP A 200 -19.41 -30.57 -8.22
C TRP A 200 -20.59 -30.88 -9.14
N ASN A 201 -21.21 -29.87 -9.76
CA ASN A 201 -22.32 -30.08 -10.69
C ASN A 201 -21.93 -30.87 -11.95
N THR A 202 -20.74 -30.63 -12.51
CA THR A 202 -20.22 -31.41 -13.64
C THR A 202 -19.97 -32.86 -13.25
N GLN A 203 -19.36 -33.09 -12.08
CA GLN A 203 -19.04 -34.45 -11.60
C GLN A 203 -20.29 -35.33 -11.50
N VAL A 204 -21.44 -34.75 -11.16
CA VAL A 204 -22.71 -35.48 -11.06
C VAL A 204 -23.58 -35.42 -12.32
N GLY A 205 -23.06 -34.88 -13.42
CA GLY A 205 -23.78 -34.78 -14.70
C GLY A 205 -24.93 -33.77 -14.71
N LEU A 206 -25.01 -32.86 -13.73
CA LEU A 206 -26.00 -31.78 -13.69
C LEU A 206 -25.60 -30.57 -14.55
N ALA A 207 -24.33 -30.49 -14.95
CA ALA A 207 -23.81 -29.44 -15.84
C ALA A 207 -22.79 -30.02 -16.84
N ALA A 208 -22.68 -29.38 -18.00
CA ALA A 208 -21.58 -29.56 -18.92
C ALA A 208 -20.63 -28.37 -18.76
N SER A 209 -19.56 -28.53 -17.96
CA SER A 209 -18.55 -27.48 -17.80
C SER A 209 -17.16 -28.08 -17.69
N GLU A 210 -16.22 -27.58 -18.49
CA GLU A 210 -14.79 -27.74 -18.24
C GLU A 210 -14.31 -26.57 -17.37
N ASN A 211 -13.91 -26.87 -16.13
CA ASN A 211 -13.27 -25.86 -15.29
C ASN A 211 -11.92 -25.50 -15.89
N ALA A 212 -11.76 -24.27 -16.37
CA ALA A 212 -10.49 -23.78 -16.89
C ALA A 212 -9.56 -23.34 -15.75
N LYS A 213 -8.24 -23.55 -15.94
CA LYS A 213 -7.23 -22.87 -15.11
C LYS A 213 -7.37 -21.36 -15.29
N PHE A 214 -7.21 -20.58 -14.23
CA PHE A 214 -7.19 -19.12 -14.32
C PHE A 214 -6.10 -18.51 -13.44
N GLN A 215 -5.68 -17.29 -13.80
CA GLN A 215 -4.75 -16.48 -13.02
C GLN A 215 -5.52 -15.66 -12.00
N LEU A 216 -5.05 -15.63 -10.75
CA LEU A 216 -5.62 -14.75 -9.73
C LEU A 216 -5.50 -13.28 -10.16
N ALA A 217 -6.62 -12.58 -10.18
CA ALA A 217 -6.70 -11.16 -10.54
C ALA A 217 -5.85 -10.29 -9.59
N VAL A 218 -5.81 -10.65 -8.30
CA VAL A 218 -5.04 -9.90 -7.28
C VAL A 218 -3.56 -9.81 -7.62
N ALA A 219 -3.02 -10.86 -8.25
CA ALA A 219 -1.62 -10.91 -8.62
C ALA A 219 -1.26 -9.85 -9.67
N GLY A 220 -2.13 -9.64 -10.65
CA GLY A 220 -1.97 -8.61 -11.67
C GLY A 220 -2.27 -7.20 -11.18
N ALA A 221 -3.35 -7.03 -10.41
CA ALA A 221 -3.83 -5.73 -9.95
C ALA A 221 -2.77 -4.97 -9.14
N VAL A 222 -2.10 -5.64 -8.20
CA VAL A 222 -1.05 -5.05 -7.37
C VAL A 222 0.17 -4.67 -8.21
N VAL A 223 0.60 -5.52 -9.14
CA VAL A 223 1.74 -5.24 -10.03
C VAL A 223 1.47 -3.98 -10.85
N THR A 224 0.28 -3.87 -11.44
CA THR A 224 -0.11 -2.69 -12.21
C THR A 224 -0.16 -1.43 -11.35
N ALA A 225 -0.73 -1.50 -10.15
CA ALA A 225 -0.83 -0.36 -9.25
C ALA A 225 0.55 0.16 -8.80
N VAL A 226 1.46 -0.74 -8.43
CA VAL A 226 2.83 -0.37 -8.03
C VAL A 226 3.61 0.20 -9.22
N ALA A 227 3.53 -0.43 -10.39
CA ALA A 227 4.26 0.00 -11.58
C ALA A 227 3.82 1.39 -12.08
N ALA A 228 2.57 1.79 -11.83
CA ALA A 228 2.08 3.13 -12.17
C ALA A 228 2.71 4.25 -11.33
N ILE A 229 3.31 3.91 -10.19
CA ILE A 229 3.88 4.86 -9.23
C ILE A 229 5.40 4.77 -9.20
N VAL A 230 5.93 3.55 -9.17
CA VAL A 230 7.37 3.33 -9.07
C VAL A 230 7.98 3.40 -10.47
N THR A 231 8.53 4.55 -10.81
CA THR A 231 9.34 4.74 -12.03
C THR A 231 10.81 4.40 -11.75
N ALA A 232 11.53 3.92 -12.77
CA ALA A 232 12.97 3.67 -12.65
C ALA A 232 13.73 4.94 -12.20
N PRO A 233 14.80 4.81 -11.39
CA PRO A 233 15.57 5.96 -10.96
C PRO A 233 16.11 6.73 -12.17
N ALA A 234 15.67 7.98 -12.37
CA ALA A 234 16.29 8.86 -13.35
C ALA A 234 17.62 9.36 -12.78
N GLY A 235 18.71 9.22 -13.54
CA GLY A 235 20.04 9.69 -13.11
C GLY A 235 20.03 11.19 -12.83
N GLY A 236 20.64 11.60 -11.71
CA GLY A 236 20.76 13.03 -11.31
C GLY A 236 20.43 13.34 -9.85
N VAL A 237 19.88 12.38 -9.10
CA VAL A 237 19.48 12.53 -7.68
C VAL A 237 20.62 12.23 -6.70
N GLY A 238 20.60 12.89 -5.52
CA GLY A 238 21.56 12.65 -4.44
C GLY A 238 21.48 11.24 -3.81
N GLY A 239 22.51 10.83 -3.07
CA GLY A 239 22.67 9.46 -2.56
C GLY A 239 21.50 8.94 -1.69
N ALA A 240 20.85 9.81 -0.91
CA ALA A 240 19.70 9.48 -0.08
C ALA A 240 18.48 9.01 -0.89
N ALA A 241 18.12 9.80 -1.89
CA ALA A 241 17.01 9.49 -2.79
C ALA A 241 17.28 8.23 -3.62
N ILE A 242 18.55 7.96 -3.97
CA ILE A 242 18.94 6.71 -4.63
C ILE A 242 18.66 5.50 -3.74
N ALA A 243 18.97 5.56 -2.44
CA ALA A 243 18.76 4.43 -1.53
C ALA A 243 17.27 4.05 -1.45
N LEU A 244 16.38 5.02 -1.25
CA LEU A 244 14.93 4.77 -1.22
C LEU A 244 14.36 4.42 -2.61
N ALA A 245 14.92 4.98 -3.69
CA ALA A 245 14.53 4.60 -5.05
C ALA A 245 14.90 3.15 -5.40
N VAL A 246 16.00 2.63 -4.84
CA VAL A 246 16.33 1.20 -4.94
C VAL A 246 15.32 0.36 -4.18
N THR A 247 14.93 0.78 -2.97
CA THR A 247 13.88 0.10 -2.18
C THR A 247 12.55 0.08 -2.94
N SER A 248 12.12 1.19 -3.52
CA SER A 248 10.87 1.26 -4.29
C SER A 248 10.90 0.37 -5.54
N ALA A 249 11.99 0.39 -6.32
CA ALA A 249 12.17 -0.51 -7.47
C ALA A 249 12.18 -2.00 -7.06
N GLY A 250 12.67 -2.29 -5.86
CA GLY A 250 12.61 -3.62 -5.24
C GLY A 250 11.16 -4.12 -5.04
N ILE A 251 10.22 -3.22 -4.72
CA ILE A 251 8.79 -3.56 -4.60
C ILE A 251 8.28 -4.12 -5.92
N SER A 252 8.44 -3.38 -7.02
CA SER A 252 7.96 -3.77 -8.36
C SER A 252 8.46 -5.15 -8.75
N THR A 253 9.74 -5.44 -8.48
CA THR A 253 10.35 -6.75 -8.75
C THR A 253 9.75 -7.85 -7.88
N ALA A 254 9.54 -7.58 -6.59
CA ALA A 254 9.01 -8.55 -5.65
C ALA A 254 7.54 -8.90 -5.95
N VAL A 255 6.69 -7.90 -6.22
CA VAL A 255 5.27 -8.15 -6.55
C VAL A 255 5.11 -8.82 -7.91
N ALA A 256 5.97 -8.52 -8.89
CA ALA A 256 5.95 -9.19 -10.19
C ALA A 256 6.28 -10.69 -10.07
N LYS A 257 7.19 -11.08 -9.17
CA LYS A 257 7.47 -12.50 -8.92
C LYS A 257 6.27 -13.26 -8.35
N VAL A 258 5.41 -12.58 -7.57
CA VAL A 258 4.19 -13.22 -7.03
C VAL A 258 3.20 -13.57 -8.14
N SER A 259 3.17 -12.82 -9.24
CA SER A 259 2.25 -13.08 -10.34
C SER A 259 2.65 -14.22 -11.28
N GLU A 260 3.90 -14.66 -11.24
CA GLU A 260 4.40 -15.77 -12.06
C GLU A 260 3.79 -17.13 -11.65
N ASP A 261 3.43 -17.31 -10.38
CA ASP A 261 2.80 -18.53 -9.84
C ASP A 261 1.37 -18.30 -9.35
N ALA A 262 0.62 -17.38 -9.97
CA ALA A 262 -0.74 -17.05 -9.54
C ALA A 262 -1.83 -17.95 -10.15
N ALA A 263 -1.48 -19.04 -10.83
CA ALA A 263 -2.44 -19.91 -11.49
C ALA A 263 -3.16 -20.83 -10.50
N VAL A 264 -4.49 -20.88 -10.56
CA VAL A 264 -5.37 -21.75 -9.78
C VAL A 264 -6.33 -22.53 -10.67
N HIS A 265 -6.82 -23.65 -10.14
CA HIS A 265 -7.77 -24.53 -10.81
C HIS A 265 -8.51 -25.36 -9.77
N VAL A 266 -9.83 -25.41 -9.86
CA VAL A 266 -10.66 -26.27 -9.02
C VAL A 266 -11.20 -27.42 -9.86
N SER A 267 -10.75 -28.64 -9.61
CA SER A 267 -11.27 -29.85 -10.26
C SER A 267 -11.06 -31.10 -9.43
N GLY A 268 -11.64 -32.20 -9.91
CA GLY A 268 -11.59 -33.52 -9.29
C GLY A 268 -12.65 -34.42 -9.91
N ASN A 269 -12.67 -35.67 -9.50
CA ASN A 269 -13.60 -36.70 -9.96
C ASN A 269 -14.37 -37.34 -8.79
N SER A 270 -14.45 -36.63 -7.67
CA SER A 270 -15.16 -37.01 -6.45
C SER A 270 -15.38 -35.78 -5.58
N TYR A 271 -16.29 -35.87 -4.61
CA TYR A 271 -16.51 -34.83 -3.61
C TYR A 271 -15.19 -34.42 -2.94
N GLU A 272 -14.41 -35.40 -2.48
CA GLU A 272 -13.22 -35.11 -1.67
C GLU A 272 -12.07 -34.52 -2.50
N SER A 273 -11.89 -34.98 -3.74
CA SER A 273 -10.87 -34.42 -4.63
C SER A 273 -11.19 -32.97 -5.02
N ILE A 274 -12.47 -32.67 -5.31
CA ILE A 274 -12.92 -31.30 -5.60
C ILE A 274 -12.80 -30.41 -4.37
N MET A 275 -13.23 -30.89 -3.19
CA MET A 275 -13.12 -30.14 -1.93
C MET A 275 -11.67 -29.79 -1.60
N THR A 276 -10.76 -30.75 -1.71
CA THR A 276 -9.31 -30.52 -1.53
C THR A 276 -8.77 -29.50 -2.54
N SER A 277 -9.21 -29.57 -3.81
CA SER A 277 -8.79 -28.60 -4.84
C SER A 277 -9.32 -27.18 -4.55
N PHE A 278 -10.53 -27.06 -4.02
CA PHE A 278 -11.14 -25.80 -3.60
C PHE A 278 -10.38 -25.17 -2.41
N GLU A 279 -10.08 -25.97 -1.38
CA GLU A 279 -9.25 -25.54 -0.24
C GLU A 279 -7.87 -25.05 -0.70
N ASN A 280 -7.21 -25.79 -1.58
CA ASN A 280 -5.91 -25.42 -2.13
C ASN A 280 -5.95 -24.13 -2.95
N ALA A 281 -7.02 -23.90 -3.71
CA ALA A 281 -7.19 -22.65 -4.47
C ALA A 281 -7.31 -21.43 -3.55
N LEU A 282 -8.13 -21.50 -2.49
CA LEU A 282 -8.23 -20.42 -1.50
C LEU A 282 -6.95 -20.25 -0.68
N LYS A 283 -6.26 -21.34 -0.35
CA LYS A 283 -4.93 -21.28 0.28
C LYS A 283 -3.93 -20.54 -0.60
N LYS A 284 -3.89 -20.85 -1.90
CA LYS A 284 -3.01 -20.19 -2.87
C LYS A 284 -3.34 -18.71 -3.05
N LEU A 285 -4.62 -18.34 -3.04
CA LEU A 285 -5.04 -16.93 -2.97
C LEU A 285 -4.48 -16.24 -1.72
N ASN A 286 -4.59 -16.88 -0.54
CA ASN A 286 -4.05 -16.31 0.68
C ASN A 286 -2.51 -16.17 0.65
N GLU A 287 -1.81 -17.15 0.10
CA GLU A 287 -0.35 -17.10 -0.08
C GLU A 287 0.06 -15.94 -1.02
N SER A 288 -0.71 -15.70 -2.09
CA SER A 288 -0.49 -14.56 -2.99
C SER A 288 -0.63 -13.21 -2.27
N ILE A 289 -1.73 -13.01 -1.53
CA ILE A 289 -1.96 -11.81 -0.70
C ILE A 289 -0.80 -11.63 0.30
N THR A 290 -0.47 -12.70 1.04
CA THR A 290 0.59 -12.68 2.06
C THR A 290 1.93 -12.30 1.47
N ALA A 291 2.28 -12.82 0.30
CA ALA A 291 3.55 -12.52 -0.37
C ALA A 291 3.61 -11.06 -0.85
N GLN A 292 2.51 -10.53 -1.41
CA GLN A 292 2.42 -9.14 -1.83
C GLN A 292 2.56 -8.18 -0.64
N GLU A 293 1.80 -8.41 0.44
CA GLU A 293 1.89 -7.60 1.66
C GLU A 293 3.25 -7.69 2.33
N THR A 294 3.89 -8.87 2.30
CA THR A 294 5.26 -9.05 2.81
C THR A 294 6.25 -8.19 2.02
N ALA A 295 6.13 -8.15 0.69
CA ALA A 295 6.98 -7.31 -0.15
C ALA A 295 6.81 -5.82 0.16
N LEU A 296 5.56 -5.36 0.32
CA LEU A 296 5.23 -3.99 0.68
C LEU A 296 5.76 -3.62 2.08
N ASN A 297 5.50 -4.47 3.08
CA ASN A 297 5.99 -4.26 4.45
C ASN A 297 7.50 -4.20 4.55
N LYS A 298 8.19 -5.07 3.80
CA LYS A 298 9.63 -5.07 3.74
C LYS A 298 10.15 -3.72 3.25
N ALA A 299 9.59 -3.18 2.16
CA ALA A 299 10.01 -1.90 1.63
C ALA A 299 9.73 -0.72 2.58
N LEU A 300 8.56 -0.72 3.24
CA LEU A 300 8.24 0.28 4.27
C LEU A 300 9.23 0.24 5.44
N THR A 301 9.55 -0.96 5.93
CA THR A 301 10.48 -1.15 7.05
C THR A 301 11.93 -0.82 6.65
N GLU A 302 12.35 -1.20 5.44
CA GLU A 302 13.66 -0.84 4.89
C GLU A 302 13.80 0.67 4.70
N ALA A 303 12.73 1.36 4.29
CA ALA A 303 12.73 2.82 4.20
C ALA A 303 12.91 3.47 5.57
N VAL A 304 12.15 3.05 6.59
CA VAL A 304 12.33 3.52 7.97
C VAL A 304 13.75 3.27 8.47
N THR A 305 14.28 2.07 8.23
CA THR A 305 15.65 1.69 8.65
C THR A 305 16.69 2.55 7.95
N THR A 306 16.52 2.80 6.65
CA THR A 306 17.42 3.63 5.84
C THR A 306 17.41 5.08 6.33
N MET A 307 16.22 5.62 6.61
CA MET A 307 16.07 6.97 7.13
C MET A 307 16.73 7.13 8.50
N ASN A 308 16.43 6.22 9.44
CA ASN A 308 17.03 6.25 10.77
C ASN A 308 18.55 6.03 10.76
N GLY A 309 19.07 5.25 9.80
CA GLY A 309 20.50 5.01 9.63
C GLY A 309 21.28 6.23 9.15
N ASP A 310 20.64 7.17 8.47
CA ASP A 310 21.26 8.41 7.95
C ASP A 310 20.29 9.60 8.02
N LEU A 311 19.94 10.03 9.23
CA LEU A 311 18.96 11.10 9.41
C LEU A 311 19.37 12.44 8.78
N ALA A 312 20.66 12.72 8.63
CA ALA A 312 21.15 13.94 7.98
C ALA A 312 20.79 14.01 6.48
N SER A 313 20.44 12.87 5.89
CA SER A 313 19.96 12.76 4.51
C SER A 313 18.44 12.93 4.37
N TYR A 314 17.70 13.00 5.48
CA TYR A 314 16.23 13.12 5.47
C TYR A 314 15.69 14.22 6.39
N ASN A 315 16.53 14.82 7.23
CA ASN A 315 16.18 15.88 8.15
C ASN A 315 17.27 16.97 8.12
N LEU A 316 16.92 18.17 7.66
CA LEU A 316 17.87 19.27 7.54
C LEU A 316 18.40 19.76 8.91
N ASP A 317 17.60 19.63 9.97
CA ASP A 317 17.98 19.97 11.36
C ASP A 317 19.18 19.14 11.85
N ARG A 318 19.39 17.95 11.28
CA ARG A 318 20.53 17.08 11.62
C ARG A 318 21.85 17.47 10.92
N VAL A 319 21.79 18.44 10.02
CA VAL A 319 22.96 18.95 9.30
C VAL A 319 23.45 20.19 10.03
N ALA A 320 24.72 20.26 10.45
CA ALA A 320 25.25 21.47 11.07
C ALA A 320 25.39 22.60 10.04
N LEU A 321 25.26 23.88 10.41
CA LEU A 321 25.47 24.98 9.47
C LEU A 321 26.94 25.13 9.06
N GLY A 322 27.86 24.72 9.92
CA GLY A 322 29.29 25.01 9.79
C GLY A 322 29.63 26.45 10.20
N ASP A 323 30.86 26.87 9.95
CA ASP A 323 31.38 28.14 10.45
C ASP A 323 30.80 29.36 9.70
N PHE A 324 29.64 29.84 10.17
CA PHE A 324 28.95 30.99 9.61
C PHE A 324 29.54 32.31 10.12
N HIS A 325 30.41 32.91 9.30
CA HIS A 325 31.10 34.17 9.62
C HIS A 325 30.40 35.38 9.02
N VAL A 326 30.20 36.40 9.86
CA VAL A 326 29.52 37.65 9.50
C VAL A 326 30.32 38.83 10.03
N GLY A 327 30.53 39.85 9.21
CA GLY A 327 31.32 41.03 9.59
C GLY A 327 32.84 40.90 9.40
N ASP A 328 33.31 39.98 8.57
CA ASP A 328 34.73 39.87 8.17
C ASP A 328 35.19 40.96 7.18
N GLY A 329 34.29 41.88 6.82
CA GLY A 329 34.52 42.95 5.85
C GLY A 329 34.59 42.47 4.39
N SER A 330 34.38 41.18 4.12
CA SER A 330 34.46 40.59 2.77
C SER A 330 33.10 40.55 2.06
N ILE A 331 32.01 40.84 2.79
CA ILE A 331 30.65 40.76 2.28
C ILE A 331 30.41 41.80 1.17
N LYS A 332 29.89 41.32 0.04
CA LYS A 332 29.34 42.16 -1.03
C LYS A 332 28.03 41.57 -1.49
N MET A 333 26.97 42.37 -1.45
CA MET A 333 25.64 42.00 -1.90
C MET A 333 24.92 43.24 -2.44
N ASP A 334 24.01 43.03 -3.39
CA ASP A 334 23.08 44.04 -3.87
C ASP A 334 21.70 43.84 -3.22
N GLU A 335 20.96 44.92 -3.01
CA GLU A 335 19.63 44.87 -2.38
C GLU A 335 18.62 44.10 -3.26
N THR A 336 18.75 44.21 -4.58
CA THR A 336 17.93 43.48 -5.55
C THR A 336 18.20 41.98 -5.46
N ASP A 337 19.46 41.57 -5.49
CA ASP A 337 19.86 40.16 -5.39
C ASP A 337 19.43 39.56 -4.05
N SER A 338 19.58 40.32 -2.96
CA SER A 338 19.15 39.92 -1.62
C SER A 338 17.64 39.72 -1.54
N THR A 339 16.87 40.62 -2.17
CA THR A 339 15.41 40.50 -2.28
C THR A 339 15.00 39.27 -3.11
N ILE A 340 15.72 38.97 -4.19
CA ILE A 340 15.46 37.76 -5.00
C ILE A 340 15.67 36.50 -4.17
N VAL A 341 16.76 36.42 -3.39
CA VAL A 341 17.03 35.27 -2.52
C VAL A 341 15.95 35.12 -1.46
N THR A 342 15.64 36.19 -0.73
CA THR A 342 14.57 36.23 0.30
C THR A 342 13.24 35.71 -0.26
N ASN A 343 12.78 36.26 -1.39
CA ASN A 343 11.52 35.84 -2.01
C ASN A 343 11.53 34.37 -2.44
N ASN A 344 12.66 33.84 -2.92
CA ASN A 344 12.74 32.43 -3.31
C ASN A 344 12.85 31.49 -2.10
N MET A 345 13.50 31.90 -1.01
CA MET A 345 13.45 31.15 0.24
C MET A 345 12.03 31.09 0.81
N GLN A 346 11.27 32.19 0.74
CA GLN A 346 9.85 32.19 1.11
C GLN A 346 9.04 31.19 0.27
N LEU A 347 9.27 31.13 -1.05
CA LEU A 347 8.59 30.15 -1.91
C LEU A 347 8.93 28.69 -1.54
N VAL A 348 10.15 28.44 -1.08
CA VAL A 348 10.54 27.11 -0.57
C VAL A 348 9.81 26.79 0.74
N GLU A 349 9.75 27.74 1.68
CA GLU A 349 8.99 27.57 2.93
C GLU A 349 7.51 27.30 2.67
N ASP A 350 6.88 28.08 1.78
CA ASP A 350 5.49 27.90 1.41
C ASP A 350 5.24 26.51 0.83
N GLY A 351 6.17 26.00 0.00
CA GLY A 351 6.15 24.64 -0.51
C GLY A 351 6.30 23.57 0.58
N LEU A 352 7.22 23.74 1.53
CA LEU A 352 7.38 22.82 2.66
C LEU A 352 6.13 22.80 3.55
N SER A 353 5.53 23.97 3.81
CA SER A 353 4.27 24.12 4.53
C SER A 353 3.10 23.45 3.81
N GLN A 354 3.06 23.56 2.48
CA GLN A 354 2.08 22.85 1.65
C GLN A 354 2.26 21.33 1.74
N ALA A 355 3.50 20.83 1.67
CA ALA A 355 3.79 19.40 1.82
C ALA A 355 3.39 18.86 3.20
N LEU A 356 3.65 19.63 4.28
CA LEU A 356 3.21 19.30 5.63
C LEU A 356 1.68 19.23 5.76
N SER A 357 0.99 20.19 5.16
CA SER A 357 -0.48 20.24 5.16
C SER A 357 -1.08 19.09 4.36
N ALA A 358 -0.38 18.61 3.33
CA ALA A 358 -0.80 17.50 2.48
C ALA A 358 -0.58 16.15 3.15
N ILE A 359 0.60 15.89 3.74
CA ILE A 359 0.94 14.56 4.28
C ILE A 359 0.06 14.17 5.49
N LYS A 360 -0.37 15.13 6.31
CA LYS A 360 -1.20 14.94 7.51
C LYS A 360 -0.64 13.85 8.45
N THR A 361 -1.42 13.40 9.43
CA THR A 361 -1.02 12.38 10.43
C THR A 361 -1.13 10.93 9.94
N GLY A 362 -1.58 10.71 8.70
CA GLY A 362 -1.91 9.38 8.20
C GLY A 362 -3.16 8.77 8.84
N PRO A 363 -3.59 7.57 8.40
CA PRO A 363 -4.74 6.88 8.96
C PRO A 363 -4.49 6.47 10.42
N SER A 364 -5.46 6.69 11.31
CA SER A 364 -5.37 6.25 12.72
C SER A 364 -5.65 4.75 12.92
N SER A 365 -6.14 4.08 11.88
CA SER A 365 -6.47 2.66 11.88
C SER A 365 -6.21 2.06 10.52
N ALA A 366 -6.08 0.73 10.45
CA ALA A 366 -5.87 0.01 9.22
C ALA A 366 -6.95 0.36 8.18
N PRO A 367 -6.57 0.84 6.97
CA PRO A 367 -7.52 1.10 5.89
C PRO A 367 -8.16 -0.18 5.32
N THR A 368 -7.51 -1.33 5.54
CA THR A 368 -7.91 -2.63 4.99
C THR A 368 -8.10 -3.67 6.11
N PRO A 369 -8.98 -3.41 7.10
CA PRO A 369 -9.21 -4.31 8.21
C PRO A 369 -9.91 -5.59 7.73
N ARG A 370 -9.55 -6.72 8.33
CA ARG A 370 -10.06 -8.04 7.94
C ARG A 370 -9.84 -9.08 9.03
N GLU A 371 -10.45 -10.24 8.84
CA GLU A 371 -10.34 -11.38 9.75
C GLU A 371 -8.91 -11.94 9.84
N TYR A 372 -8.62 -12.58 10.98
CA TYR A 372 -7.36 -13.27 11.16
C TYR A 372 -7.20 -14.43 10.17
N GLY A 373 -6.00 -14.60 9.60
CA GLY A 373 -5.71 -15.65 8.63
C GLY A 373 -5.97 -15.28 7.16
N VAL A 374 -6.21 -13.99 6.87
CA VAL A 374 -6.14 -13.41 5.52
C VAL A 374 -4.95 -12.45 5.41
N GLY A 375 -4.01 -12.76 4.52
CA GLY A 375 -2.76 -12.02 4.39
C GLY A 375 -1.84 -12.19 5.60
N ILE A 376 -0.98 -11.20 5.84
CA ILE A 376 0.03 -11.27 6.93
C ILE A 376 -0.56 -11.07 8.34
N SER A 377 -1.64 -10.31 8.47
CA SER A 377 -2.33 -10.00 9.74
C SER A 377 -3.69 -9.36 9.48
N SER A 378 -4.49 -9.15 10.52
CA SER A 378 -5.76 -8.40 10.42
C SER A 378 -5.59 -6.91 10.09
N GLN A 379 -4.37 -6.37 10.17
CA GLN A 379 -4.05 -4.98 9.85
C GLN A 379 -3.17 -4.83 8.60
N GLY A 380 -2.78 -5.93 7.96
CA GLY A 380 -1.92 -5.91 6.78
C GLY A 380 -0.66 -5.08 6.96
N THR A 381 -0.43 -4.17 6.02
CA THR A 381 0.74 -3.30 5.96
C THR A 381 0.68 -2.08 6.87
N HIS A 382 -0.44 -1.87 7.56
CA HIS A 382 -0.70 -0.62 8.28
C HIS A 382 0.37 -0.25 9.33
N PRO A 383 0.85 -1.15 10.21
CA PRO A 383 1.85 -0.76 11.21
C PRO A 383 3.15 -0.21 10.60
N ALA A 384 3.66 -0.83 9.53
CA ALA A 384 4.87 -0.36 8.86
C ALA A 384 4.62 0.94 8.07
N ALA A 385 3.43 1.08 7.46
CA ALA A 385 3.04 2.29 6.77
C ALA A 385 2.94 3.47 7.73
N SER A 386 2.31 3.29 8.89
CA SER A 386 2.22 4.31 9.94
C SER A 386 3.59 4.75 10.45
N ALA A 387 4.52 3.81 10.66
CA ALA A 387 5.88 4.13 11.10
C ALA A 387 6.64 4.98 10.06
N LEU A 388 6.56 4.62 8.77
CA LEU A 388 7.18 5.44 7.72
C LEU A 388 6.51 6.81 7.59
N HIS A 389 5.18 6.86 7.69
CA HIS A 389 4.40 8.09 7.63
C HIS A 389 4.80 9.05 8.75
N GLU A 390 4.85 8.57 9.99
CA GLU A 390 5.24 9.35 11.16
C GLU A 390 6.66 9.90 11.03
N LEU A 391 7.63 9.05 10.68
CA LEU A 391 9.01 9.45 10.47
C LEU A 391 9.16 10.48 9.35
N THR A 392 8.52 10.25 8.19
CA THR A 392 8.55 11.18 7.06
C THR A 392 7.98 12.53 7.45
N ARG A 393 6.81 12.54 8.10
CA ARG A 393 6.16 13.77 8.57
C ARG A 393 7.04 14.52 9.57
N ARG A 394 7.62 13.82 10.56
CA ARG A 394 8.48 14.41 11.58
C ARG A 394 9.74 15.03 10.99
N CYS A 395 10.40 14.32 10.08
CA CYS A 395 11.58 14.83 9.38
C CYS A 395 11.24 16.05 8.50
N LEU A 396 10.06 16.06 7.87
CA LEU A 396 9.58 17.22 7.11
C LEU A 396 9.29 18.43 8.02
N GLU A 397 8.70 18.23 9.21
CA GLU A 397 8.46 19.31 10.18
C GLU A 397 9.77 19.96 10.62
N LEU A 398 10.76 19.14 11.00
CA LEU A 398 12.07 19.62 11.43
C LEU A 398 12.81 20.31 10.28
N THR A 399 12.71 19.77 9.06
CA THR A 399 13.29 20.40 7.87
C THR A 399 12.66 21.76 7.57
N HIS A 400 11.34 21.88 7.70
CA HIS A 400 10.65 23.16 7.51
C HIS A 400 11.10 24.20 8.53
N ALA A 401 11.12 23.84 9.82
CA ALA A 401 11.58 24.72 10.89
C ALA A 401 13.05 25.16 10.70
N GLU A 402 13.92 24.23 10.30
CA GLU A 402 15.32 24.53 10.04
C GLU A 402 15.50 25.43 8.80
N TYR A 403 14.72 25.22 7.75
CA TYR A 403 14.76 26.09 6.57
C TYR A 403 14.31 27.52 6.91
N GLN A 404 13.25 27.67 7.71
CA GLN A 404 12.80 28.97 8.24
C GLN A 404 13.88 29.67 9.05
N ARG A 405 14.63 28.92 9.87
CA ARG A 405 15.81 29.45 10.57
C ARG A 405 16.85 29.97 9.59
N GLY A 406 17.11 29.23 8.52
CA GLY A 406 18.04 29.60 7.46
C GLY A 406 17.66 30.87 6.71
N HIS A 407 16.37 31.03 6.41
CA HIS A 407 15.84 32.24 5.79
C HIS A 407 16.01 33.45 6.72
N GLY A 408 15.62 33.33 7.99
CA GLY A 408 15.84 34.38 8.98
C GLY A 408 17.33 34.73 9.18
N LEU A 409 18.23 33.73 9.04
CA LEU A 409 19.68 33.94 9.12
C LEU A 409 20.19 34.75 7.92
N PHE A 410 19.69 34.45 6.72
CA PHE A 410 20.00 35.21 5.51
C PHE A 410 19.51 36.66 5.64
N ASP A 411 18.25 36.86 6.02
CA ASP A 411 17.65 38.19 6.18
C ASP A 411 18.38 39.03 7.24
N ALA A 412 18.75 38.42 8.37
CA ALA A 412 19.53 39.09 9.40
C ALA A 412 20.93 39.49 8.89
N THR A 413 21.54 38.67 8.03
CA THR A 413 22.83 38.97 7.39
C THR A 413 22.70 40.16 6.42
N VAL A 414 21.64 40.18 5.61
CA VAL A 414 21.32 41.28 4.70
C VAL A 414 21.07 42.58 5.49
N ALA A 415 20.27 42.52 6.54
CA ALA A 415 19.92 43.69 7.34
C ALA A 415 21.13 44.27 8.11
N ASP A 416 22.03 43.44 8.63
CA ASP A 416 23.26 43.93 9.24
C ASP A 416 24.18 44.60 8.21
N TYR A 417 24.30 44.03 7.00
CA TYR A 417 25.12 44.59 5.93
C TYR A 417 24.65 45.98 5.47
N PHE A 418 23.36 46.14 5.13
CA PHE A 418 22.85 47.39 4.56
C PHE A 418 22.58 48.48 5.60
N HIS A 419 22.25 48.11 6.84
CA HIS A 419 21.79 49.07 7.85
C HIS A 419 22.66 49.14 9.10
N THR A 420 23.74 48.34 9.20
CA THR A 420 24.60 48.25 10.39
C THR A 420 23.78 48.03 11.67
N ASN A 421 22.73 47.22 11.56
CA ASN A 421 21.67 47.15 12.55
C ASN A 421 22.07 46.28 13.76
N ALA A 422 22.21 46.89 14.93
CA ALA A 422 22.55 46.18 16.17
C ALA A 422 21.53 45.09 16.53
N HIS A 423 20.25 45.30 16.20
CA HIS A 423 19.20 44.29 16.36
C HIS A 423 19.42 43.11 15.41
N ALA A 424 19.77 43.36 14.15
CA ALA A 424 20.07 42.30 13.19
C ALA A 424 21.26 41.44 13.64
N ARG A 425 22.31 42.05 14.21
CA ARG A 425 23.43 41.31 14.82
C ARG A 425 23.01 40.45 16.01
N GLN A 426 22.08 40.93 16.82
CA GLN A 426 21.54 40.16 17.93
C GLN A 426 20.70 38.98 17.44
N THR A 427 19.82 39.20 16.46
CA THR A 427 19.03 38.15 15.81
C THR A 427 19.93 37.09 15.19
N LEU A 428 20.94 37.51 14.42
CA LEU A 428 21.93 36.64 13.79
C LEU A 428 22.64 35.75 14.82
N ARG A 429 23.17 36.34 15.90
CA ARG A 429 23.81 35.58 16.98
C ARG A 429 22.84 34.61 17.64
N GLY A 430 21.59 35.03 17.86
CA GLY A 430 20.54 34.19 18.40
C GLY A 430 20.21 33.00 17.51
N LEU A 431 20.06 33.20 16.21
CA LEU A 431 19.77 32.13 15.24
C LEU A 431 20.93 31.16 15.08
N ILE A 432 22.18 31.63 15.14
CA ILE A 432 23.37 30.77 15.16
C ILE A 432 23.41 29.96 16.45
N SER A 433 23.18 30.58 17.61
CA SER A 433 23.18 29.86 18.91
C SER A 433 22.00 28.91 19.09
N ASN A 434 20.90 29.15 18.39
CA ASN A 434 19.69 28.33 18.42
C ASN A 434 19.71 27.22 17.37
N GLU A 435 20.84 26.93 16.73
CA GLU A 435 20.98 25.72 15.92
C GLU A 435 20.71 24.50 16.81
N ALA A 436 19.48 24.00 16.72
CA ALA A 436 19.10 22.77 17.37
C ALA A 436 19.60 21.64 16.45
N LEU A 437 20.47 20.78 16.95
CA LEU A 437 20.71 19.48 16.33
C LEU A 437 19.81 18.50 17.07
N THR A 438 18.48 18.64 16.92
CA THR A 438 17.53 17.95 17.82
C THR A 438 17.81 16.46 17.88
N VAL A 439 17.91 15.94 19.12
CA VAL A 439 18.42 14.60 19.40
C VAL A 439 17.32 13.53 19.28
N GLU A 440 16.06 13.90 19.49
CA GLU A 440 14.92 12.97 19.62
C GLU A 440 14.01 12.99 18.38
N LEU A 441 13.81 11.81 17.79
CA LEU A 441 12.77 11.48 16.81
C LEU A 441 11.68 10.65 17.46
#